data_AF-A0A9R1X0A9-F1
#
_entry.id   AF-A0A9R1X0A9-F1
#
_cell.length_a   1.000
_cell.length_b   1.000
_cell.length_c   1.000
_cell.angle_alpha   90.00
_cell.angle_beta   90.00
_cell.angle_gamma   90.00
#
_symmetry.space_group_name_H-M   'P 1'
#
loop_
_entity.id
_entity.type
_entity.pdbx_description
1 polymer ?
#
loop_
_entity_poly.entity_id
_entity_poly.type
_entity_poly.pdbx_seq_one_letter_code
_entity_poly.pdbx_strand_id
1 'polypeptide(L)'
;MYHGGGGEPRIKNISSDVDRQSILQKYAYKSDVACISNLRMTRRCFTKLCDMLHTLGGLSTSRHMDIDEQVAIFLHIIAHNVNNRVMIGRFQCSGETNSKIVTRVCNAMIRLHPYLLKKPEPVTENSTVQKWKWFKLGVGFGKPNDKI
;
A
#
# COMPACT_ATOMS: atom_id res chain seq x y z
N MET A 1 -17.67 -13.50 -35.60
CA MET A 1 -17.42 -14.69 -34.75
C MET A 1 -17.12 -14.20 -33.35
N TYR A 2 -18.01 -14.45 -32.39
CA TYR A 2 -17.81 -14.05 -30.99
C TYR A 2 -17.10 -15.19 -30.25
N HIS A 3 -15.87 -14.96 -29.79
CA HIS A 3 -15.27 -15.83 -28.77
C HIS A 3 -15.69 -15.32 -27.39
N GLY A 4 -16.76 -15.91 -26.88
CA GLY A 4 -17.16 -15.80 -25.49
C GLY A 4 -16.15 -16.52 -24.60
N GLY A 5 -15.27 -15.76 -23.95
CA GLY A 5 -14.45 -16.25 -22.84
C GLY A 5 -15.32 -16.39 -21.60
N GLY A 6 -15.97 -17.55 -21.47
CA GLY A 6 -16.65 -17.96 -20.25
C GLY A 6 -15.64 -18.08 -19.10
N GLY A 7 -15.55 -17.04 -18.28
CA GLY A 7 -14.85 -17.12 -17.01
C GLY A 7 -15.64 -18.01 -16.06
N GLU A 8 -15.26 -19.28 -15.97
CA GLU A 8 -15.78 -20.20 -14.96
C GLU A 8 -15.76 -19.52 -13.57
N PRO A 9 -16.86 -19.57 -12.80
CA PRO A 9 -16.83 -19.11 -11.44
C PRO A 9 -15.96 -20.07 -10.61
N ARG A 10 -14.67 -19.75 -10.44
CA ARG A 10 -13.83 -20.38 -9.41
C ARG A 10 -14.52 -20.28 -8.05
N ILE A 11 -14.88 -21.43 -7.51
CA ILE A 11 -15.57 -21.60 -6.23
C ILE A 11 -14.77 -20.86 -5.15
N LYS A 12 -15.42 -19.92 -4.45
CA LYS A 12 -14.82 -19.23 -3.31
C LYS A 12 -14.74 -20.23 -2.15
N ASN A 13 -13.55 -20.41 -1.57
CA ASN A 13 -13.39 -21.27 -0.40
C ASN A 13 -13.80 -20.48 0.84
N ILE A 14 -14.99 -20.78 1.36
CA ILE A 14 -15.59 -20.09 2.51
C ILE A 14 -14.70 -20.22 3.76
N SER A 15 -14.00 -21.35 3.94
CA SER A 15 -13.11 -21.55 5.09
C SER A 15 -11.90 -20.61 5.04
N SER A 16 -11.32 -20.39 3.85
CA SER A 16 -10.17 -19.49 3.70
C SER A 16 -10.56 -18.03 3.94
N ASP A 17 -11.78 -17.64 3.54
CA ASP A 17 -12.28 -16.28 3.72
C ASP A 17 -12.50 -15.98 5.22
N VAL A 18 -13.04 -16.95 5.98
CA VAL A 18 -13.22 -16.84 7.44
C VAL A 18 -11.87 -16.70 8.16
N ASP A 19 -10.86 -17.49 7.77
CA ASP A 19 -9.52 -17.43 8.37
C ASP A 19 -8.84 -16.07 8.15
N ARG A 20 -8.96 -15.53 6.94
CA ARG A 20 -8.37 -14.23 6.57
C ARG A 20 -9.04 -13.07 7.29
N GLN A 21 -10.37 -13.10 7.39
CA GLN A 21 -11.12 -12.11 8.14
C GLN A 21 -10.74 -12.13 9.62
N SER A 22 -10.55 -13.32 10.20
CA SER A 22 -10.07 -13.49 11.58
C SER A 22 -8.68 -12.88 11.78
N ILE A 23 -7.78 -13.01 10.81
CA ILE A 23 -6.44 -12.40 10.86
C ILE A 23 -6.51 -10.88 10.76
N LEU A 24 -7.32 -10.33 9.85
CA LEU A 24 -7.52 -8.89 9.75
C LEU A 24 -8.04 -8.33 11.07
N GLN A 25 -9.03 -8.98 11.67
CA GLN A 25 -9.56 -8.58 12.98
C GLN A 25 -8.48 -8.59 14.06
N LYS A 26 -7.67 -9.66 14.11
CA LYS A 26 -6.55 -9.79 15.06
C LYS A 26 -5.49 -8.69 14.88
N TYR A 27 -5.16 -8.33 13.64
CA TYR A 27 -4.06 -7.43 13.33
C TYR A 27 -4.48 -5.96 13.37
N ALA A 28 -5.60 -5.62 12.72
CA ALA A 28 -5.99 -4.24 12.46
C ALA A 28 -7.02 -3.71 13.45
N TYR A 29 -7.87 -4.56 14.04
CA TYR A 29 -9.07 -4.08 14.73
C TYR A 29 -9.17 -4.45 16.22
N LYS A 30 -8.42 -5.45 16.68
CA LYS A 30 -8.42 -5.91 18.08
C LYS A 30 -8.09 -4.82 19.10
N SER A 31 -7.02 -4.07 18.89
CA SER A 31 -6.61 -2.95 19.76
C SER A 31 -5.56 -2.09 19.06
N ASP A 32 -5.32 -0.87 19.56
CA ASP A 32 -4.23 -0.04 19.04
C ASP A 32 -2.87 -0.67 19.25
N VAL A 33 -2.67 -1.38 20.37
CA VAL A 33 -1.43 -2.14 20.62
C VAL A 33 -1.22 -3.22 19.54
N ALA A 34 -2.26 -3.97 19.18
CA ALA A 34 -2.17 -4.98 18.14
C ALA A 34 -1.90 -4.36 16.76
N CYS A 35 -2.59 -3.28 16.42
CA CYS A 35 -2.42 -2.57 15.15
C CYS A 35 -1.02 -1.95 15.02
N ILE A 36 -0.51 -1.33 16.08
CA ILE A 36 0.85 -0.78 16.10
C ILE A 36 1.87 -1.92 15.98
N SER A 37 1.67 -3.02 16.71
CA SER A 37 2.59 -4.15 16.69
C SER A 37 2.67 -4.83 15.33
N ASN A 38 1.56 -4.93 14.59
CA ASN A 38 1.48 -5.70 13.34
C ASN A 38 1.57 -4.84 12.08
N LEU A 39 1.11 -3.58 12.14
CA LEU A 39 0.93 -2.68 11.00
C LEU A 39 1.66 -1.33 11.18
N ARG A 40 2.32 -1.10 12.33
CA ARG A 40 3.09 0.12 12.66
C ARG A 40 2.28 1.42 12.68
N MET A 41 0.97 1.32 12.88
CA MET A 41 0.09 2.48 13.02
C MET A 41 -1.08 2.18 13.96
N THR A 42 -1.76 3.21 14.45
CA THR A 42 -3.00 3.06 15.23
C THR A 42 -4.14 2.57 14.34
N ARG A 43 -5.21 2.04 14.94
CA ARG A 43 -6.39 1.58 14.20
C ARG A 43 -7.03 2.71 13.42
N ARG A 44 -7.11 3.90 14.03
CA ARG A 44 -7.64 5.10 13.39
C ARG A 44 -6.84 5.48 12.14
N CYS A 45 -5.50 5.45 12.22
CA CYS A 45 -4.65 5.72 11.06
C CYS A 45 -4.83 4.67 9.97
N PHE A 46 -4.96 3.39 10.35
CA PHE A 46 -5.20 2.29 9.42
C PHE A 46 -6.52 2.47 8.65
N THR A 47 -7.63 2.68 9.35
CA THR A 47 -8.94 2.91 8.70
C THR A 47 -8.88 4.13 7.78
N LYS A 48 -8.27 5.24 8.25
CA LYS A 48 -8.14 6.44 7.43
C LYS A 48 -7.29 6.21 6.18
N LEU A 49 -6.23 5.41 6.28
CA LEU A 49 -5.41 5.04 5.14
C LEU A 49 -6.19 4.18 4.13
N CYS A 50 -6.98 3.21 4.59
CA CYS A 50 -7.83 2.40 3.73
C CYS A 50 -8.84 3.26 2.96
N ASP A 51 -9.50 4.20 3.64
CA ASP A 51 -10.40 5.16 3.02
C ASP A 51 -9.70 5.99 1.94
N MET A 52 -8.54 6.58 2.25
CA MET A 52 -7.81 7.40 1.29
C MET A 52 -7.32 6.59 0.09
N LEU A 53 -6.86 5.35 0.31
CA LEU A 53 -6.44 4.47 -0.78
C LEU A 53 -7.60 4.09 -1.67
N HIS A 54 -8.79 3.91 -1.12
CA HIS A 54 -10.01 3.68 -1.89
C HIS A 54 -10.39 4.92 -2.69
N THR A 55 -10.57 6.07 -2.02
CA THR A 55 -11.20 7.26 -2.62
C THR A 55 -10.26 8.07 -3.51
N LEU A 56 -8.99 8.20 -3.11
CA LEU A 56 -8.00 9.01 -3.82
C LEU A 56 -6.99 8.13 -4.56
N GLY A 57 -6.64 6.99 -3.97
CA GLY A 57 -5.70 6.03 -4.55
C GLY A 57 -6.32 5.09 -5.58
N GLY A 58 -7.64 5.03 -5.73
CA GLY A 58 -8.33 4.15 -6.67
C GLY A 58 -8.13 2.65 -6.39
N LEU A 59 -7.79 2.28 -5.16
CA LEU A 59 -7.67 0.88 -4.74
C LEU A 59 -9.06 0.29 -4.58
N SER A 60 -9.43 -0.69 -5.41
CA SER A 60 -10.70 -1.39 -5.30
C SER A 60 -10.57 -2.74 -4.60
N THR A 61 -11.70 -3.26 -4.12
CA THR A 61 -11.82 -4.68 -3.74
C THR A 61 -11.48 -5.59 -4.92
N SER A 62 -11.15 -6.84 -4.61
CA SER A 62 -10.95 -7.91 -5.59
C SER A 62 -11.95 -9.02 -5.31
N ARG A 63 -12.03 -10.01 -6.22
CA ARG A 63 -12.93 -11.16 -6.08
C ARG A 63 -12.82 -11.88 -4.73
N HIS A 64 -11.64 -11.86 -4.11
CA HIS A 64 -11.29 -12.63 -2.90
C HIS A 64 -10.70 -11.77 -1.79
N MET A 65 -10.72 -10.44 -1.92
CA MET A 65 -10.02 -9.59 -0.96
C MET A 65 -10.56 -8.18 -0.91
N ASP A 66 -10.90 -7.76 0.29
CA ASP A 66 -11.30 -6.40 0.57
C ASP A 66 -10.10 -5.45 0.63
N ILE A 67 -10.39 -4.15 0.68
CA ILE A 67 -9.37 -3.10 0.69
C ILE A 67 -8.52 -3.23 1.95
N ASP A 68 -9.16 -3.35 3.12
CA ASP A 68 -8.50 -3.46 4.41
C ASP A 68 -7.56 -4.67 4.47
N GLU A 69 -7.96 -5.81 3.92
CA GLU A 69 -7.12 -7.00 3.86
C GLU A 69 -5.88 -6.76 2.99
N GLN A 70 -6.05 -6.17 1.80
CA GLN A 70 -4.94 -5.84 0.91
C GLN A 70 -3.94 -4.90 1.60
N VAL A 71 -4.44 -3.85 2.25
CA VAL A 71 -3.64 -2.85 2.96
C VAL A 71 -2.96 -3.47 4.18
N ALA A 72 -3.65 -4.30 4.96
CA ALA A 72 -3.09 -4.97 6.12
C ALA A 72 -1.96 -5.94 5.74
N ILE A 73 -2.12 -6.72 4.66
CA ILE A 73 -1.08 -7.60 4.12
C ILE A 73 0.16 -6.79 3.72
N PHE A 74 -0.05 -5.73 2.94
CA PHE A 74 1.03 -4.85 2.49
C PHE A 74 1.80 -4.24 3.68
N LEU A 75 1.08 -3.64 4.63
CA LEU A 75 1.68 -3.03 5.82
C LEU A 75 2.42 -4.05 6.68
N HIS A 76 1.87 -5.25 6.85
CA HIS A 76 2.53 -6.31 7.62
C HIS A 76 3.83 -6.77 6.95
N ILE A 77 3.86 -6.88 5.61
CA ILE A 77 5.06 -7.22 4.83
C ILE A 77 6.17 -6.20 5.09
N ILE A 78 5.87 -4.91 4.93
CA ILE A 78 6.88 -3.85 5.09
C ILE A 78 7.28 -3.66 6.57
N ALA A 79 6.35 -3.85 7.52
CA ALA A 79 6.56 -3.64 8.95
C ALA A 79 7.53 -4.65 9.59
N HIS A 80 7.62 -5.84 9.02
CA HIS A 80 8.38 -6.96 9.56
C HIS A 80 9.41 -7.52 8.57
N ASN A 81 9.56 -6.88 7.40
CA ASN A 81 10.41 -7.36 6.31
C ASN A 81 10.20 -8.86 6.02
N VAL A 82 8.95 -9.32 6.12
CA VAL A 82 8.63 -10.74 5.94
C VAL A 82 8.56 -11.05 4.45
N ASN A 83 9.33 -12.05 4.02
CA ASN A 83 9.30 -12.50 2.63
C ASN A 83 7.92 -13.01 2.24
N ASN A 84 7.56 -12.86 0.96
CA ASN A 84 6.30 -13.31 0.36
C ASN A 84 5.92 -14.76 0.73
N ARG A 85 6.89 -15.62 1.04
CA ARG A 85 6.71 -17.03 1.45
C ARG A 85 5.99 -17.20 2.80
N VAL A 86 6.22 -16.34 3.79
CA VAL A 86 5.55 -16.42 5.12
C VAL A 86 4.07 -16.03 5.00
N MET A 87 3.76 -15.14 4.06
CA MET A 87 2.41 -14.65 3.81
C MET A 87 1.53 -15.67 3.06
N ILE A 88 2.15 -16.66 2.41
CA ILE A 88 1.43 -17.78 1.78
C ILE A 88 0.70 -18.61 2.83
N GLY A 89 1.38 -18.95 3.94
CA GLY A 89 0.77 -19.72 5.02
C GLY A 89 -0.21 -18.92 5.87
N ARG A 90 0.00 -17.61 6.04
CA ARG A 90 -0.85 -16.77 6.91
C ARG A 90 -2.13 -16.31 6.22
N PHE A 91 -2.05 -15.83 4.98
CA PHE A 91 -3.23 -15.30 4.27
C PHE A 91 -3.79 -16.26 3.22
N GLN A 92 -3.24 -17.49 3.14
CA GLN A 92 -3.59 -18.51 2.14
C GLN A 92 -3.50 -17.98 0.69
N CYS A 93 -2.62 -17.00 0.47
CA CYS A 93 -2.38 -16.39 -0.85
C CYS A 93 -1.17 -17.03 -1.53
N SER A 94 -1.21 -17.26 -2.84
CA SER A 94 0.02 -17.60 -3.56
C SER A 94 1.05 -16.45 -3.50
N GLY A 95 2.34 -16.75 -3.66
CA GLY A 95 3.38 -15.70 -3.73
C GLY A 95 3.12 -14.69 -4.85
N GLU A 96 2.52 -15.14 -5.96
CA GLU A 96 2.03 -14.29 -7.05
C GLU A 96 0.92 -13.35 -6.59
N THR A 97 -0.03 -13.84 -5.79
CA THR A 97 -1.11 -13.04 -5.22
C THR A 97 -0.56 -11.95 -4.30
N ASN A 98 0.43 -12.28 -3.46
CA ASN A 98 1.11 -11.30 -2.61
C ASN A 98 1.83 -10.22 -3.44
N SER A 99 2.53 -10.61 -4.50
CA SER A 99 3.18 -9.66 -5.41
C SER A 99 2.19 -8.72 -6.08
N LYS A 100 1.04 -9.25 -6.55
CA LYS A 100 -0.05 -8.44 -7.13
C LYS A 100 -0.64 -7.46 -6.11
N ILE A 101 -0.87 -7.89 -4.86
CA ILE A 101 -1.38 -7.02 -3.80
C ILE A 101 -0.38 -5.90 -3.51
N VAL A 102 0.89 -6.24 -3.27
CA VAL A 102 1.94 -5.24 -3.02
C VAL A 102 2.00 -4.24 -4.15
N THR A 103 1.98 -4.71 -5.41
CA THR A 103 2.00 -3.84 -6.58
C THR A 103 0.78 -2.92 -6.64
N ARG A 104 -0.43 -3.45 -6.41
CA ARG A 104 -1.68 -2.68 -6.41
C ARG A 104 -1.68 -1.59 -5.33
N VAL A 105 -1.30 -1.96 -4.11
CA VAL A 105 -1.26 -1.03 -2.97
C VAL A 105 -0.15 0.00 -3.18
N CYS A 106 1.04 -0.39 -3.65
CA CYS A 106 2.10 0.56 -4.02
C CYS A 106 1.64 1.58 -5.07
N ASN A 107 0.97 1.13 -6.13
CA ASN A 107 0.46 2.02 -7.16
C ASN A 107 -0.59 2.99 -6.61
N ALA A 108 -1.46 2.54 -5.70
CA ALA A 108 -2.42 3.40 -5.02
C ALA A 108 -1.73 4.42 -4.10
N MET A 109 -0.69 4.00 -3.37
CA MET A 109 0.14 4.88 -2.53
C MET A 109 0.86 5.95 -3.35
N ILE A 110 1.40 5.60 -4.53
CA ILE A 110 2.05 6.56 -5.44
C ILE A 110 1.05 7.63 -5.91
N ARG A 111 -0.19 7.23 -6.23
CA ARG A 111 -1.25 8.19 -6.58
C ARG A 111 -1.66 9.07 -5.41
N LEU A 112 -1.55 8.56 -4.18
CA LEU A 112 -1.87 9.26 -2.94
C LEU A 112 -0.73 10.18 -2.45
N HIS A 113 0.50 10.00 -2.94
CA HIS A 113 1.69 10.76 -2.56
C HIS A 113 1.50 12.29 -2.55
N PRO A 114 0.84 12.93 -3.55
CA PRO A 114 0.65 14.39 -3.55
C PRO A 114 -0.21 14.92 -2.39
N TYR A 115 -1.04 14.07 -1.78
CA TYR A 115 -1.93 14.42 -0.67
C TYR A 115 -1.29 14.13 0.70
N LEU A 116 -0.39 13.15 0.77
CA LEU A 116 0.25 12.75 2.02
C LEU A 116 1.54 13.50 2.28
N LEU A 117 2.31 13.82 1.24
CA LEU A 117 3.61 14.46 1.38
C LEU A 117 3.52 15.93 0.98
N LYS A 118 4.04 16.79 1.85
CA LYS A 118 4.27 18.19 1.52
C LYS A 118 5.15 18.23 0.26
N LYS A 119 4.77 19.02 -0.74
CA LYS A 119 5.63 19.28 -1.90
C LYS A 119 7.01 19.70 -1.38
N PRO A 120 8.11 19.06 -1.82
CA PRO A 120 9.43 19.51 -1.43
C PRO A 120 9.58 20.97 -1.88
N GLU A 121 9.76 21.87 -0.93
CA GLU A 121 10.15 23.24 -1.24
C GLU A 121 11.59 23.21 -1.77
N PRO A 122 11.89 23.90 -2.88
CA PRO A 122 13.25 23.99 -3.38
C PRO A 122 14.15 24.49 -2.25
N VAL A 123 15.21 23.75 -1.95
CA VAL A 123 16.22 24.20 -0.99
C VAL A 123 16.90 25.40 -1.64
N THR A 124 16.59 26.61 -1.17
CA THR A 124 17.25 27.83 -1.64
C THR A 124 18.75 27.71 -1.41
N GLU A 125 19.55 28.25 -2.34
CA GLU A 125 21.02 28.16 -2.30
C GLU A 125 21.60 28.66 -0.95
N ASN A 126 20.90 29.60 -0.32
CA ASN A 126 21.22 30.24 0.96
C ASN A 126 20.66 29.53 2.21
N SER A 127 20.13 28.30 2.09
CA SER A 127 19.61 27.55 3.24
C SER A 127 20.74 27.19 4.21
N THR A 128 20.67 27.74 5.43
CA THR A 128 21.60 27.52 6.55
C THR A 128 21.37 26.19 7.27
N VAL A 129 20.38 25.41 6.83
CA VAL A 129 20.01 24.14 7.45
C VAL A 129 20.98 23.05 7.02
N GLN A 130 21.90 22.68 7.92
CA GLN A 130 22.95 21.66 7.72
C GLN A 130 22.42 20.31 7.17
N LYS A 131 21.15 19.98 7.45
CA LYS A 131 20.47 18.74 7.03
C LYS A 131 20.42 18.54 5.51
N TRP A 132 20.42 19.61 4.71
CA TRP A 132 20.21 19.54 3.26
C TRP A 132 21.50 19.63 2.42
N LYS A 133 22.68 19.70 3.04
CA LYS A 133 23.97 19.82 2.33
C LYS A 133 24.21 18.68 1.34
N TRP A 134 23.85 17.44 1.71
CA TRP A 134 24.07 16.25 0.87
C TRP A 134 23.15 16.19 -0.36
N PHE A 135 22.05 16.95 -0.35
CA PHE A 135 21.11 17.03 -1.48
C PHE A 135 21.48 18.11 -2.51
N LYS A 136 22.53 18.91 -2.27
CA LYS A 136 22.99 19.96 -3.19
C LYS A 136 23.79 19.43 -4.40
N LEU A 137 24.21 18.16 -4.39
CA LEU A 137 24.98 17.53 -5.48
C LEU A 137 24.09 16.66 -6.36
N GLY A 138 23.20 17.30 -7.13
CA GLY A 138 22.35 16.57 -8.07
C GLY A 138 21.28 17.40 -8.76
N VAL A 139 21.62 18.61 -9.24
CA VAL A 139 20.69 19.41 -10.05
C VAL A 139 21.12 19.36 -11.51
N GLY A 140 20.77 18.25 -12.15
CA GLY A 140 20.67 18.12 -13.61
C GLY A 140 19.21 18.06 -14.05
N PHE A 141 18.33 18.85 -13.42
CA PHE A 141 16.96 19.02 -13.90
C PHE A 141 16.92 20.25 -14.80
N GLY A 142 16.45 20.03 -16.03
CA GLY A 142 16.53 20.93 -17.17
C GLY A 142 16.14 22.36 -16.87
N LYS A 143 16.88 23.29 -17.46
CA LYS A 143 16.50 24.70 -17.53
C LYS A 143 15.13 24.81 -18.19
N PRO A 144 14.16 25.48 -17.56
CA PRO A 144 12.98 25.96 -18.28
C PRO A 144 13.46 26.92 -19.38
N ASN A 145 13.00 26.68 -20.60
CA ASN A 145 13.08 27.66 -21.68
C ASN A 145 12.35 28.93 -21.25
N ASP A 146 13.10 30.02 -21.07
CA ASP A 146 12.56 31.37 -21.16
C ASP A 146 12.91 31.97 -22.52
N LYS A 147 11.87 32.54 -23.14
CA LYS A 147 11.73 32.93 -24.54
C LYS A 147 12.46 34.23 -24.90
N ILE A 148 12.94 34.34 -26.14
CA ILE A 148 12.47 35.20 -27.27
C ILE A 148 13.49 35.04 -28.41
#